data_AF-A0A7V7GX39-F1
#
_entry.id   AF-A0A7V7GX39-F1
#
_cell.length_a   1.000
_cell.length_b   1.000
_cell.length_c   1.000
_cell.angle_alpha   90.00
_cell.angle_beta   90.00
_cell.angle_gamma   90.00
#
_symmetry.space_group_name_H-M   'P 1'
#
loop_
_entity.id
_entity.type
_entity.pdbx_description
1 polymer ?
#
loop_
_entity_poly.entity_id
_entity_poly.type
_entity_poly.pdbx_seq_one_letter_code
_entity_poly.pdbx_strand_id
1 'polypeptide(L)'
;MSDEDQLKALRKRIDSLDEKILELISERAQCAQTVAHVKQKSLPEGSKPLFYRPEREAWVLKHIMELNKGPLDNEEMARLFREIMSACLALEEPLKVAYLGPEGTFTQAAAIKHFGHSVISVPMAAIDEIFREVAAGAVQFGVVPVENSTEGAINHTLDSFLEHDMVICGEVELRIHHHLLIGENTKTDKISRVYSHAQSLAQCRKWLDAHYPNVERVAVASNAEAAKRVKGEWNSAAIAGDMACELYGLTRIADKIEDRPDNSTRFLIIGSQMVPPTGDDKTSVIVSMRNKPGALHHLLQPFHNNGIDLSRIETRPSRSGKWTYVFFIDFFGHQHDPLIKDALEQINEESVALKVLGSYPKAVL
;
A
#
# COMPACT_ATOMS: atom_id res chain seq x y z
N MET A 1 14.81 29.32 39.94
CA MET A 1 13.50 28.68 39.66
C MET A 1 13.65 27.24 40.07
N SER A 2 12.71 26.70 40.83
CA SER A 2 12.74 25.26 41.12
C SER A 2 12.44 24.48 39.84
N ASP A 3 12.87 23.22 39.77
CA ASP A 3 12.55 22.33 38.65
C ASP A 3 11.02 22.20 38.46
N GLU A 4 10.25 22.33 39.54
CA GLU A 4 8.79 22.34 39.53
C GLU A 4 8.22 23.58 38.83
N ASP A 5 8.82 24.76 39.03
CA ASP A 5 8.41 26.00 38.36
C ASP A 5 8.77 25.98 36.87
N GLN A 6 9.92 25.40 36.51
CA GLN A 6 10.30 25.19 35.11
C GLN A 6 9.34 24.24 34.40
N LEU A 7 8.98 23.13 35.05
CA LEU A 7 8.04 22.15 34.52
C LEU A 7 6.64 22.76 34.34
N LYS A 8 6.16 23.57 35.29
CA LYS A 8 4.89 24.30 35.15
C LYS A 8 4.92 25.29 33.98
N ALA A 9 6.02 26.01 33.80
CA ALA A 9 6.17 26.94 32.67
C ALA A 9 6.20 26.23 31.32
N LEU A 10 6.88 25.08 31.22
CA LEU A 10 6.91 24.26 30.01
C LEU A 10 5.53 23.70 29.66
N ARG A 11 4.77 23.19 30.64
CA ARG A 11 3.40 22.71 30.42
C ARG A 11 2.49 23.81 29.88
N LYS A 12 2.52 25.00 30.48
CA LYS A 12 1.74 26.15 29.99
C LYS A 12 2.12 26.54 28.55
N ARG A 13 3.40 26.39 28.18
CA ARG A 13 3.86 26.61 26.81
C ARG A 13 3.33 25.53 25.85
N ILE A 14 3.30 24.27 26.27
CA ILE A 14 2.72 23.17 25.49
C ILE A 14 1.23 23.44 25.26
N ASP A 15 0.47 23.77 26.31
CA ASP A 15 -0.97 24.08 26.19
C ASP A 15 -1.24 25.18 25.15
N SER A 16 -0.45 26.27 25.18
CA SER A 16 -0.57 27.36 24.19
C SER A 16 -0.17 26.96 22.77
N LEU A 17 0.74 25.99 22.60
CA LEU A 17 1.07 25.46 21.28
C LEU A 17 -0.06 24.56 20.77
N ASP A 18 -0.65 23.74 21.64
CA ASP A 18 -1.77 22.85 21.31
C ASP A 18 -3.00 23.66 20.85
N GLU A 19 -3.30 24.78 21.51
CA GLU A 19 -4.35 25.72 21.06
C GLU A 19 -4.10 26.24 19.64
N LYS A 20 -2.86 26.62 19.32
CA LYS A 20 -2.50 27.09 17.96
C LYS A 20 -2.55 25.98 16.92
N ILE A 21 -2.13 24.77 17.29
CA ILE A 21 -2.22 23.60 16.41
C ILE A 21 -3.69 23.33 16.08
N LEU A 22 -4.57 23.36 17.09
CA LEU A 22 -6.01 23.21 16.90
C LEU A 22 -6.59 24.28 15.95
N GLU A 23 -6.23 25.55 16.15
CA GLU A 23 -6.66 26.65 15.27
C GLU A 23 -6.22 26.43 13.82
N LEU A 24 -4.95 26.10 13.59
CA LEU A 24 -4.39 25.88 12.25
C LEU A 24 -4.98 24.65 11.55
N ILE A 25 -5.20 23.56 12.29
CA ILE A 25 -5.87 22.36 11.76
C ILE A 25 -7.31 22.70 11.39
N SER A 26 -8.01 23.47 12.21
CA SER A 26 -9.40 23.89 11.96
C SER A 26 -9.50 24.78 10.72
N GLU A 27 -8.60 25.76 10.56
CA GLU A 27 -8.53 26.62 9.39
C GLU A 27 -8.24 25.81 8.11
N ARG A 28 -7.32 24.84 8.19
CA ARG A 28 -7.03 23.92 7.09
C ARG A 28 -8.25 23.09 6.70
N ALA A 29 -9.00 22.59 7.67
CA ALA A 29 -10.23 21.82 7.43
C ALA A 29 -11.32 22.67 6.77
N GLN A 30 -11.48 23.94 7.18
CA GLN A 30 -12.41 24.89 6.54
C GLN A 30 -12.00 25.19 5.09
N CYS A 31 -10.70 25.32 4.82
CA CYS A 31 -10.17 25.44 3.45
C CYS A 31 -10.57 24.23 2.60
N ALA A 32 -10.40 23.00 3.11
CA ALA A 32 -10.78 21.76 2.44
C ALA A 32 -12.29 21.74 2.08
N GLN A 33 -13.16 22.05 3.04
CA GLN A 33 -14.60 22.17 2.81
C GLN A 33 -14.94 23.22 1.74
N THR A 34 -14.25 24.37 1.76
CA THR A 34 -14.45 25.42 0.76
C THR A 34 -14.02 24.96 -0.63
N VAL A 35 -12.88 24.27 -0.74
CA VAL A 35 -12.41 23.65 -1.99
C VAL A 35 -13.45 22.66 -2.51
N ALA A 36 -14.04 21.84 -1.65
CA ALA A 36 -15.07 20.91 -2.06
C ALA A 36 -16.30 21.61 -2.63
N HIS A 37 -16.74 22.69 -1.98
CA HIS A 37 -17.85 23.52 -2.42
C HIS A 37 -17.58 24.20 -3.78
N VAL A 38 -16.36 24.67 -4.00
CA VAL A 38 -15.93 25.27 -5.27
C VAL A 38 -15.91 24.22 -6.38
N LYS A 39 -15.36 23.03 -6.13
CA LYS A 39 -15.32 21.93 -7.10
C LYS A 39 -16.71 21.46 -7.49
N GLN A 40 -17.63 21.32 -6.53
CA GLN A 40 -19.01 20.93 -6.80
C GLN A 40 -19.74 21.94 -7.69
N LYS A 41 -19.49 23.24 -7.49
CA LYS A 41 -20.11 24.31 -8.29
C LYS A 41 -19.51 24.47 -9.69
N SER A 42 -18.25 24.10 -9.88
CA SER A 42 -17.54 24.27 -11.16
C SER A 42 -17.68 23.09 -12.12
N LEU A 43 -18.29 21.99 -11.68
CA LEU A 43 -18.45 20.78 -12.48
C LEU A 43 -19.74 20.80 -13.32
N PRO A 44 -19.70 20.27 -14.56
CA PRO A 44 -20.91 20.04 -15.35
C PRO A 44 -21.89 19.12 -14.61
N GLU A 45 -23.20 19.34 -14.78
CA GLU A 45 -24.24 18.46 -14.23
C GLU A 45 -23.98 17.00 -14.61
N GLY A 46 -23.93 16.13 -13.60
CA GLY A 46 -23.66 14.70 -13.76
C GLY A 46 -22.19 14.28 -13.55
N SER A 47 -21.25 15.21 -13.38
CA SER A 47 -19.84 14.89 -13.09
C SER A 47 -19.58 14.80 -11.58
N LYS A 48 -18.91 13.73 -11.13
CA LYS A 48 -18.50 13.60 -9.72
C LYS A 48 -17.16 14.34 -9.48
N PRO A 49 -17.05 15.18 -8.44
CA PRO A 49 -15.79 15.82 -8.09
C PRO A 49 -14.72 14.83 -7.66
N LEU A 50 -13.52 15.00 -8.20
CA LEU A 50 -12.32 14.30 -7.77
C LEU A 50 -11.67 15.07 -6.61
N PHE A 51 -11.86 14.57 -5.40
CA PHE A 51 -11.29 15.16 -4.19
C PHE A 51 -9.87 14.68 -3.93
N TYR A 52 -9.62 13.37 -4.07
CA TYR A 52 -8.29 12.78 -3.85
C TYR A 52 -7.34 12.96 -5.04
N ARG A 53 -6.14 13.47 -4.76
CA ARG A 53 -5.10 13.79 -5.75
C ARG A 53 -3.72 13.31 -5.26
N PRO A 54 -3.27 12.11 -5.68
CA PRO A 54 -1.99 11.52 -5.25
C PRO A 54 -0.79 12.44 -5.50
N GLU A 55 -0.77 13.16 -6.62
CA GLU A 55 0.29 14.10 -6.98
C GLU A 55 0.42 15.25 -5.97
N ARG A 56 -0.73 15.73 -5.48
CA ARG A 56 -0.79 16.83 -4.53
C ARG A 56 -0.36 16.38 -3.14
N GLU A 57 -0.80 15.19 -2.73
CA GLU A 57 -0.40 14.59 -1.46
C GLU A 57 1.12 14.37 -1.42
N ALA A 58 1.67 13.73 -2.45
CA ALA A 58 3.11 13.47 -2.55
C ALA A 58 3.93 14.77 -2.46
N TRP A 59 3.49 15.82 -3.16
CA TRP A 59 4.11 17.14 -3.07
C TRP A 59 4.08 17.73 -1.66
N VAL A 60 2.92 17.69 -0.97
CA VAL A 60 2.79 18.22 0.40
C VAL A 60 3.73 17.47 1.35
N LEU A 61 3.75 16.14 1.30
CA LEU A 61 4.59 15.34 2.18
C LEU A 61 6.08 15.63 1.96
N LYS A 62 6.54 15.61 0.71
CA LYS A 62 7.93 15.96 0.37
C LYS A 62 8.30 17.36 0.84
N HIS A 63 7.42 18.34 0.60
CA HIS A 63 7.65 19.72 0.99
C HIS A 63 7.76 19.89 2.51
N ILE A 64 6.92 19.21 3.29
CA ILE A 64 7.00 19.25 4.77
C ILE A 64 8.28 18.59 5.26
N MET A 65 8.72 17.49 4.66
CA MET A 65 9.98 16.83 5.01
C MET A 65 11.20 17.71 4.72
N GLU A 66 11.19 18.47 3.62
CA GLU A 66 12.25 19.43 3.27
C GLU A 66 12.33 20.61 4.25
N LEU A 67 11.18 21.07 4.75
CA LEU A 67 11.09 22.17 5.72
C LEU A 67 11.36 21.74 7.16
N ASN A 68 11.29 20.44 7.46
CA ASN A 68 11.42 19.92 8.80
C ASN A 68 12.85 20.12 9.34
N LYS A 69 12.96 20.78 10.50
CA LYS A 69 14.23 21.04 11.19
C LYS A 69 14.38 20.20 12.47
N GLY A 70 13.48 19.25 12.70
CA GLY A 70 13.39 18.49 13.94
C GLY A 70 12.60 19.21 15.04
N PRO A 71 12.46 18.60 16.24
CA PRO A 71 13.17 17.39 16.69
C PRO A 71 12.57 16.07 16.21
N LEU A 72 11.35 16.07 15.66
CA LEU A 72 10.75 14.90 15.04
C LEU A 72 11.44 14.61 13.70
N ASP A 73 11.65 13.34 13.39
CA ASP A 73 12.19 12.95 12.09
C ASP A 73 11.17 13.20 10.96
N ASN A 74 11.65 13.05 9.72
CA ASN A 74 10.85 13.32 8.53
C ASN A 74 9.70 12.33 8.35
N GLU A 75 9.89 11.06 8.74
CA GLU A 75 8.87 10.03 8.58
C GLU A 75 7.69 10.28 9.54
N GLU A 76 7.99 10.64 10.79
CA GLU A 76 6.97 10.97 11.78
C GLU A 76 6.20 12.22 11.39
N MET A 77 6.89 13.28 10.97
CA MET A 77 6.24 14.51 10.51
C MET A 77 5.33 14.28 9.30
N ALA A 78 5.79 13.51 8.31
CA ALA A 78 4.99 13.16 7.16
C ALA A 78 3.76 12.32 7.54
N ARG A 79 3.88 11.40 8.51
CA ARG A 79 2.75 10.62 9.03
C ARG A 79 1.68 11.51 9.67
N LEU A 80 2.07 12.46 10.51
CA LEU A 80 1.14 13.42 11.13
C LEU A 80 0.39 14.25 10.08
N PHE A 81 1.11 14.77 9.07
CA PHE A 81 0.49 15.51 7.99
C PHE A 81 -0.43 14.66 7.11
N ARG A 82 -0.11 13.37 6.91
CA ARG A 82 -1.00 12.42 6.24
C ARG A 82 -2.32 12.23 6.99
N GLU A 83 -2.29 12.09 8.32
CA GLU A 83 -3.52 11.97 9.11
C GLU A 83 -4.38 13.25 9.06
N ILE A 84 -3.74 14.42 9.14
CA ILE A 84 -4.45 15.70 8.96
C ILE A 84 -5.07 15.80 7.56
N MET A 85 -4.34 15.37 6.52
CA MET A 85 -4.85 15.31 5.15
C MET A 85 -6.04 14.36 5.02
N SER A 86 -5.91 13.14 5.56
CA SER A 86 -6.96 12.12 5.57
C SER A 86 -8.23 12.62 6.25
N ALA A 87 -8.11 13.21 7.44
CA ALA A 87 -9.25 13.76 8.18
C ALA A 87 -9.94 14.91 7.43
N CYS A 88 -9.16 15.83 6.84
CA CYS A 88 -9.73 16.92 6.05
C CYS A 88 -10.44 16.42 4.79
N LEU A 89 -9.86 15.42 4.11
CA LEU A 89 -10.45 14.84 2.91
C LEU A 89 -11.78 14.11 3.22
N ALA A 90 -11.86 13.43 4.37
CA ALA A 90 -13.08 12.77 4.81
C ALA A 90 -14.24 13.75 5.10
N LEU A 91 -13.95 15.03 5.39
CA LEU A 91 -14.96 16.09 5.49
C LEU A 91 -15.54 16.49 4.12
N GLU A 92 -14.80 16.26 3.03
CA GLU A 92 -15.26 16.52 1.66
C GLU A 92 -16.11 15.35 1.15
N GLU A 93 -15.51 14.14 1.15
CA GLU A 93 -16.17 12.88 0.83
C GLU A 93 -15.41 11.72 1.48
N PRO A 94 -16.08 10.84 2.27
CA PRO A 94 -15.44 9.64 2.81
C PRO A 94 -14.97 8.72 1.67
N LEU A 95 -13.66 8.54 1.53
CA LEU A 95 -13.08 7.62 0.57
C LEU A 95 -13.37 6.17 0.98
N LYS A 96 -13.90 5.37 0.05
CA LYS A 96 -13.98 3.92 0.19
C LYS A 96 -12.82 3.27 -0.54
N VAL A 97 -12.09 2.43 0.18
CA VAL A 97 -10.88 1.77 -0.32
C VAL A 97 -11.03 0.27 -0.14
N ALA A 98 -11.13 -0.47 -1.25
CA ALA A 98 -11.19 -1.93 -1.22
C ALA A 98 -9.80 -2.53 -1.01
N TYR A 99 -9.72 -3.64 -0.29
CA TYR A 99 -8.46 -4.35 -0.06
C TYR A 99 -8.69 -5.86 0.07
N LEU A 100 -7.63 -6.65 -0.07
CA LEU A 100 -7.69 -8.10 0.13
C LEU A 100 -7.84 -8.42 1.62
N GLY A 101 -9.05 -8.82 1.99
CA GLY A 101 -9.45 -9.14 3.36
C GLY A 101 -8.94 -10.51 3.84
N PRO A 102 -9.38 -10.94 5.03
CA PRO A 102 -10.31 -10.26 5.93
C PRO A 102 -9.66 -9.08 6.70
N GLU A 103 -10.41 -8.44 7.61
CA GLU A 103 -9.86 -7.39 8.48
C GLU A 103 -8.71 -7.93 9.34
N GLY A 104 -7.63 -7.16 9.47
CA GLY A 104 -6.39 -7.53 10.15
C GLY A 104 -5.22 -7.86 9.20
N THR A 105 -5.43 -7.83 7.88
CA THR A 105 -4.37 -8.19 6.92
C THR A 105 -3.35 -7.09 6.72
N PHE A 106 -2.17 -7.46 6.18
CA PHE A 106 -1.17 -6.49 5.74
C PHE A 106 -1.68 -5.58 4.62
N THR A 107 -2.63 -6.05 3.80
CA THR A 107 -3.27 -5.23 2.77
C THR A 107 -4.13 -4.11 3.39
N GLN A 108 -4.82 -4.39 4.51
CA GLN A 108 -5.52 -3.34 5.26
C GLN A 108 -4.52 -2.33 5.84
N ALA A 109 -3.40 -2.83 6.40
CA ALA A 109 -2.34 -1.96 6.90
C ALA A 109 -1.74 -1.08 5.79
N ALA A 110 -1.57 -1.61 4.58
CA ALA A 110 -1.12 -0.85 3.42
C ALA A 110 -2.14 0.23 3.01
N ALA A 111 -3.43 -0.09 3.03
CA ALA A 111 -4.50 0.88 2.74
C ALA A 111 -4.51 2.04 3.76
N ILE A 112 -4.44 1.73 5.04
CA ILE A 112 -4.39 2.74 6.12
C ILE A 112 -3.07 3.53 6.03
N LYS A 113 -1.93 2.87 5.78
CA LYS A 113 -0.64 3.54 5.59
C LYS A 113 -0.73 4.55 4.46
N HIS A 114 -1.34 4.21 3.32
CA HIS A 114 -1.42 5.09 2.17
C HIS A 114 -2.42 6.23 2.35
N PHE A 115 -3.66 5.93 2.77
CA PHE A 115 -4.75 6.91 2.78
C PHE A 115 -5.04 7.55 4.16
N GLY A 116 -4.40 7.08 5.23
CA GLY A 116 -4.69 7.47 6.61
C GLY A 116 -5.94 6.81 7.19
N HIS A 117 -6.23 7.09 8.46
CA HIS A 117 -7.25 6.36 9.22
C HIS A 117 -8.69 6.82 8.96
N SER A 118 -8.90 7.95 8.27
CA SER A 118 -10.25 8.49 8.05
C SER A 118 -10.98 7.86 6.86
N VAL A 119 -10.35 6.90 6.17
CA VAL A 119 -10.96 6.17 5.05
C VAL A 119 -11.83 5.01 5.51
N ILE A 120 -12.84 4.69 4.70
CA ILE A 120 -13.68 3.51 4.87
C ILE A 120 -12.99 2.34 4.16
N SER A 121 -12.26 1.51 4.91
CA SER A 121 -11.61 0.31 4.35
C SER A 121 -12.63 -0.81 4.15
N VAL A 122 -12.76 -1.35 2.94
CA VAL A 122 -13.73 -2.40 2.59
C VAL A 122 -13.01 -3.71 2.26
N PRO A 123 -13.12 -4.77 3.10
CA PRO A 123 -12.49 -6.05 2.81
C PRO A 123 -13.19 -6.78 1.67
N MET A 124 -12.41 -7.33 0.75
CA MET A 124 -12.86 -8.22 -0.33
C MET A 124 -12.30 -9.63 -0.13
N ALA A 125 -13.02 -10.65 -0.62
CA ALA A 125 -12.60 -12.04 -0.44
C ALA A 125 -11.49 -12.44 -1.42
N ALA A 126 -11.42 -11.77 -2.57
CA ALA A 126 -10.44 -12.05 -3.62
C ALA A 126 -9.94 -10.76 -4.29
N ILE A 127 -8.78 -10.86 -4.95
CA ILE A 127 -8.17 -9.71 -5.63
C ILE A 127 -9.04 -9.25 -6.81
N ASP A 128 -9.64 -10.17 -7.55
CA ASP A 128 -10.51 -9.86 -8.70
C ASP A 128 -11.76 -9.04 -8.31
N GLU A 129 -12.32 -9.28 -7.13
CA GLU A 129 -13.41 -8.49 -6.54
C GLU A 129 -13.01 -7.03 -6.37
N ILE A 130 -11.78 -6.75 -5.92
CA ILE A 130 -11.27 -5.39 -5.78
C ILE A 130 -11.30 -4.67 -7.14
N PHE A 131 -10.81 -5.33 -8.20
CA PHE A 131 -10.82 -4.76 -9.56
C PHE A 131 -12.25 -4.49 -10.04
N ARG A 132 -13.18 -5.43 -9.81
CA ARG A 132 -14.59 -5.27 -10.22
C ARG A 132 -15.30 -4.14 -9.49
N GLU A 133 -15.10 -4.02 -8.17
CA GLU A 133 -15.74 -2.97 -7.36
C GLU A 133 -15.22 -1.57 -7.71
N VAL A 134 -13.92 -1.44 -8.00
CA VAL A 134 -13.33 -0.19 -8.52
C VAL A 134 -13.86 0.13 -9.91
N ALA A 135 -13.90 -0.85 -10.82
CA ALA A 135 -14.42 -0.67 -12.17
C ALA A 135 -15.91 -0.31 -12.20
N ALA A 136 -16.70 -0.84 -11.27
CA ALA A 136 -18.11 -0.51 -11.09
C ALA A 136 -18.34 0.86 -10.42
N GLY A 137 -17.29 1.49 -9.87
CA GLY A 137 -17.39 2.75 -9.12
C GLY A 137 -18.10 2.60 -7.77
N ALA A 138 -18.18 1.38 -7.23
CA ALA A 138 -18.74 1.11 -5.90
C ALA A 138 -17.77 1.55 -4.78
N VAL A 139 -16.47 1.49 -5.07
CA VAL A 139 -15.38 2.06 -4.28
C VAL A 139 -14.51 2.95 -5.19
N GLN A 140 -13.85 3.96 -4.61
CA GLN A 140 -13.01 4.89 -5.39
C GLN A 140 -11.63 4.29 -5.70
N PHE A 141 -11.07 3.52 -4.77
CA PHE A 141 -9.74 2.93 -4.92
C PHE A 141 -9.69 1.48 -4.43
N GLY A 142 -8.70 0.75 -4.95
CA GLY A 142 -8.33 -0.59 -4.49
C GLY A 142 -6.86 -0.66 -4.11
N VAL A 143 -6.53 -1.46 -3.09
CA VAL A 143 -5.15 -1.74 -2.69
C VAL A 143 -4.86 -3.21 -2.96
N VAL A 144 -3.93 -3.47 -3.86
CA VAL A 144 -3.60 -4.83 -4.31
C VAL A 144 -2.11 -5.12 -4.12
N PRO A 145 -1.74 -6.25 -3.49
CA PRO A 145 -0.34 -6.60 -3.34
C PRO A 145 0.19 -7.09 -4.70
N VAL A 146 1.36 -6.62 -5.13
CA VAL A 146 1.92 -6.98 -6.44
C VAL A 146 3.19 -7.82 -6.32
N GLU A 147 3.94 -7.65 -5.24
CA GLU A 147 5.26 -8.27 -5.08
C GLU A 147 5.64 -8.35 -3.61
N ASN A 148 6.25 -9.46 -3.22
CA ASN A 148 6.88 -9.65 -1.91
C ASN A 148 8.37 -9.95 -2.10
N SER A 149 9.24 -9.35 -1.30
CA SER A 149 10.70 -9.49 -1.44
C SER A 149 11.22 -10.92 -1.19
N THR A 150 10.43 -11.77 -0.54
CA THR A 150 10.78 -13.18 -0.25
C THR A 150 10.13 -14.14 -1.24
N GLU A 151 8.85 -13.92 -1.59
CA GLU A 151 8.06 -14.86 -2.41
C GLU A 151 7.96 -14.47 -3.90
N GLY A 152 8.38 -13.26 -4.25
CA GLY A 152 8.30 -12.73 -5.61
C GLY A 152 6.93 -12.16 -5.98
N ALA A 153 6.60 -12.20 -7.27
CA ALA A 153 5.40 -11.57 -7.83
C ALA A 153 4.09 -12.28 -7.45
N ILE A 154 3.05 -11.48 -7.24
CA ILE A 154 1.71 -11.97 -6.91
C ILE A 154 0.90 -12.10 -8.20
N ASN A 155 0.93 -13.32 -8.74
CA ASN A 155 0.37 -13.64 -10.06
C ASN A 155 -1.11 -13.26 -10.22
N HIS A 156 -1.93 -13.37 -9.17
CA HIS A 156 -3.35 -13.02 -9.24
C HIS A 156 -3.58 -11.53 -9.55
N THR A 157 -2.74 -10.65 -9.01
CA THR A 157 -2.80 -9.21 -9.29
C THR A 157 -2.40 -8.94 -10.73
N LEU A 158 -1.32 -9.55 -11.21
CA LEU A 158 -0.87 -9.40 -12.60
C LEU A 158 -1.93 -9.90 -13.59
N ASP A 159 -2.49 -11.08 -13.34
CA ASP A 159 -3.55 -11.64 -14.18
C ASP A 159 -4.81 -10.74 -14.19
N SER A 160 -5.16 -10.12 -13.05
CA SER A 160 -6.31 -9.21 -12.97
C SER A 160 -6.14 -7.95 -13.83
N PHE A 161 -4.92 -7.41 -13.97
CA PHE A 161 -4.64 -6.29 -14.87
C PHE A 161 -4.73 -6.63 -16.37
N LEU A 162 -4.65 -7.92 -16.73
CA LEU A 162 -4.89 -8.38 -18.10
C LEU A 162 -6.38 -8.44 -18.44
N GLU A 163 -7.21 -8.67 -17.43
CA GLU A 163 -8.66 -8.86 -17.61
C GLU A 163 -9.45 -7.54 -17.44
N HIS A 164 -8.88 -6.55 -16.74
CA HIS A 164 -9.54 -5.29 -16.43
C HIS A 164 -8.73 -4.06 -16.89
N ASP A 165 -9.41 -3.04 -17.40
CA ASP A 165 -8.81 -1.75 -17.75
C ASP A 165 -8.75 -0.83 -16.53
N MET A 166 -7.83 -1.14 -15.61
CA MET A 166 -7.55 -0.33 -14.42
C MET A 166 -6.29 0.50 -14.57
N VAL A 167 -6.28 1.64 -13.87
CA VAL A 167 -5.13 2.55 -13.77
C VAL A 167 -4.49 2.44 -12.39
N ILE A 168 -3.16 2.43 -12.33
CA ILE A 168 -2.38 2.53 -11.10
C ILE A 168 -2.16 4.00 -10.79
N CYS A 169 -2.65 4.43 -9.63
CA CYS A 169 -2.61 5.81 -9.17
C CYS A 169 -1.53 6.05 -8.10
N GLY A 170 -0.88 5.00 -7.60
CA GLY A 170 0.09 5.09 -6.52
C GLY A 170 0.66 3.74 -6.14
N GLU A 171 1.64 3.77 -5.25
CA GLU A 171 2.21 2.58 -4.62
C GLU A 171 2.47 2.81 -3.14
N VAL A 172 2.55 1.72 -2.38
CA VAL A 172 2.98 1.73 -0.99
C VAL A 172 3.78 0.47 -0.72
N GLU A 173 4.90 0.63 -0.01
CA GLU A 173 5.70 -0.49 0.46
C GLU A 173 5.52 -0.65 1.97
N LEU A 174 5.31 -1.89 2.42
CA LEU A 174 5.14 -2.22 3.82
C LEU A 174 6.16 -3.28 4.22
N ARG A 175 6.91 -3.00 5.30
CA ARG A 175 7.73 -4.02 5.95
C ARG A 175 6.83 -5.01 6.68
N ILE A 176 7.07 -6.29 6.46
CA ILE A 176 6.26 -7.38 6.98
C ILE A 176 6.94 -7.94 8.22
N HIS A 177 6.42 -7.55 9.38
CA HIS A 177 6.82 -8.12 10.65
C HIS A 177 5.78 -9.14 11.11
N HIS A 178 6.27 -10.33 11.48
CA HIS A 178 5.46 -11.38 12.04
C HIS A 178 5.66 -11.42 13.55
N HIS A 179 4.58 -11.57 14.28
CA HIS A 179 4.59 -11.60 15.74
C HIS A 179 3.89 -12.84 16.24
N LEU A 180 4.36 -13.40 17.35
CA LEU A 180 3.63 -14.43 18.06
C LEU A 180 2.62 -13.78 19.00
N LEU A 181 1.34 -14.04 18.74
CA LEU A 181 0.20 -13.41 19.42
C LEU A 181 -0.63 -14.47 20.17
N ILE A 182 -1.17 -14.10 21.32
CA ILE A 182 -2.08 -14.95 22.10
C ILE A 182 -3.32 -14.18 22.52
N GLY A 183 -4.45 -14.89 22.64
CA GLY A 183 -5.65 -14.36 23.29
C GLY A 183 -5.50 -14.34 24.82
N GLU A 184 -6.33 -13.55 25.49
CA GLU A 184 -6.34 -13.37 26.95
C GLU A 184 -6.44 -14.69 27.74
N ASN A 185 -7.08 -15.70 27.13
CA ASN A 185 -7.33 -16.99 27.77
C ASN A 185 -6.19 -18.01 27.60
N THR A 186 -5.10 -17.66 26.93
CA THR A 186 -3.96 -18.56 26.70
C THR A 186 -2.78 -18.17 27.58
N LYS A 187 -2.18 -19.15 28.25
CA LYS A 187 -0.89 -18.98 28.96
C LYS A 187 0.26 -19.35 28.05
N THR A 188 1.35 -18.59 28.12
CA THR A 188 2.54 -18.76 27.27
C THR A 188 3.17 -20.14 27.38
N ASP A 189 3.17 -20.74 28.57
CA ASP A 189 3.72 -22.09 28.85
C ASP A 189 2.80 -23.24 28.38
N LYS A 190 1.58 -22.94 27.93
CA LYS A 190 0.57 -23.93 27.53
C LYS A 190 0.24 -23.91 26.04
N ILE A 191 0.98 -23.16 25.23
CA ILE A 191 0.75 -23.11 23.77
C ILE A 191 0.98 -24.50 23.17
N SER A 192 -0.08 -25.07 22.62
CA SER A 192 -0.10 -26.40 21.99
C SER A 192 -0.22 -26.32 20.47
N ARG A 193 -0.79 -25.23 19.96
CA ARG A 193 -1.09 -24.99 18.54
C ARG A 193 -0.73 -23.57 18.13
N VAL A 194 -0.15 -23.42 16.94
CA VAL A 194 0.14 -22.14 16.29
C VAL A 194 -0.59 -22.06 14.95
N TYR A 195 -1.42 -21.04 14.79
CA TYR A 195 -2.18 -20.75 13.57
C TYR A 195 -1.51 -19.64 12.76
N SER A 196 -1.42 -19.79 11.44
CA SER A 196 -1.06 -18.70 10.53
C SER A 196 -1.31 -19.11 9.08
N HIS A 197 -1.14 -18.19 8.14
CA HIS A 197 -1.05 -18.57 6.73
C HIS A 197 0.17 -19.48 6.50
N ALA A 198 0.08 -20.39 5.51
CA ALA A 198 1.15 -21.34 5.22
C ALA A 198 2.50 -20.66 4.93
N GLN A 199 2.49 -19.52 4.23
CA GLN A 199 3.70 -18.74 3.97
C GLN A 199 4.30 -18.15 5.25
N SER A 200 3.48 -17.61 6.15
CA SER A 200 3.97 -17.03 7.41
C SER A 200 4.51 -18.09 8.37
N LEU A 201 3.93 -19.29 8.39
CA LEU A 201 4.52 -20.45 9.09
C LEU A 201 5.89 -20.81 8.51
N ALA A 202 6.03 -20.79 7.18
CA ALA A 202 7.30 -21.09 6.53
C ALA A 202 8.36 -20.00 6.80
N GLN A 203 7.94 -18.73 6.83
CA GLN A 203 8.81 -17.58 7.09
C GLN A 203 9.23 -17.43 8.54
N CYS A 204 8.59 -18.11 9.50
CA CYS A 204 8.96 -18.09 10.92
C CYS A 204 9.47 -19.45 11.42
N ARG A 205 9.88 -20.34 10.50
CA ARG A 205 10.18 -21.73 10.80
C ARG A 205 11.33 -21.86 11.79
N LYS A 206 12.44 -21.15 11.58
CA LYS A 206 13.63 -21.28 12.44
C LYS A 206 13.32 -20.86 13.87
N TRP A 207 12.56 -19.77 14.03
CA TRP A 207 12.16 -19.29 15.33
C TRP A 207 11.23 -20.29 16.04
N LEU A 208 10.24 -20.84 15.32
CA LEU A 208 9.34 -21.86 15.86
C LEU A 208 10.06 -23.16 16.24
N ASP A 209 11.01 -23.62 15.42
CA ASP A 209 11.81 -24.82 15.71
C ASP A 209 12.65 -24.64 16.99
N ALA A 210 13.15 -23.43 17.25
CA ALA A 210 13.97 -23.12 18.41
C ALA A 210 13.16 -22.95 19.72
N HIS A 211 11.98 -22.31 19.66
CA HIS A 211 11.22 -21.93 20.86
C HIS A 211 10.03 -22.86 21.16
N TYR A 212 9.44 -23.45 20.12
CA TYR A 212 8.24 -24.28 20.20
C TYR A 212 8.38 -25.54 19.33
N PRO A 213 9.39 -26.40 19.56
CA PRO A 213 9.70 -27.53 18.66
C PRO A 213 8.57 -28.56 18.53
N ASN A 214 7.75 -28.71 19.56
CA ASN A 214 6.66 -29.71 19.62
C ASN A 214 5.27 -29.11 19.36
N VAL A 215 5.19 -27.84 18.97
CA VAL A 215 3.89 -27.19 18.74
C VAL A 215 3.30 -27.63 17.41
N GLU A 216 2.00 -27.93 17.40
CA GLU A 216 1.30 -28.21 16.16
C GLU A 216 1.15 -26.89 15.36
N ARG A 217 1.56 -26.90 14.10
CA ARG A 217 1.48 -25.75 13.20
C ARG A 217 0.33 -25.96 12.24
N VAL A 218 -0.70 -25.13 12.34
CA VAL A 218 -1.94 -25.28 11.56
C VAL A 218 -2.07 -24.13 10.57
N ALA A 219 -1.98 -24.47 9.29
CA ALA A 219 -2.20 -23.51 8.22
C ALA A 219 -3.70 -23.13 8.13
N VAL A 220 -3.97 -21.83 8.05
CA VAL A 220 -5.31 -21.27 7.84
C VAL A 220 -5.30 -20.33 6.63
N ALA A 221 -6.48 -19.83 6.25
CA ALA A 221 -6.66 -19.02 5.05
C ALA A 221 -5.89 -17.69 5.07
N SER A 222 -5.69 -17.07 6.24
CA SER A 222 -4.93 -15.83 6.39
C SER A 222 -4.38 -15.64 7.81
N ASN A 223 -3.41 -14.76 7.97
CA ASN A 223 -2.90 -14.38 9.31
C ASN A 223 -3.96 -13.67 10.16
N ALA A 224 -4.83 -12.91 9.51
CA ALA A 224 -5.97 -12.28 10.16
C ALA A 224 -6.96 -13.31 10.71
N GLU A 225 -7.26 -14.37 9.94
CA GLU A 225 -8.10 -15.48 10.40
C GLU A 225 -7.46 -16.22 11.58
N ALA A 226 -6.13 -16.42 11.55
CA ALA A 226 -5.39 -16.98 12.68
C ALA A 226 -5.56 -16.12 13.95
N ALA A 227 -5.36 -14.80 13.83
CA ALA A 227 -5.52 -13.86 14.94
C ALA A 227 -6.95 -13.85 15.50
N LYS A 228 -7.96 -13.82 14.62
CA LYS A 228 -9.37 -13.89 15.01
C LYS A 228 -9.68 -15.18 15.78
N ARG A 229 -9.16 -16.31 15.33
CA ARG A 229 -9.39 -17.62 15.93
C ARG A 229 -8.82 -17.70 17.36
N VAL A 230 -7.59 -17.27 17.57
CA VAL A 230 -6.90 -17.41 18.88
C VAL A 230 -7.47 -16.51 19.97
N LYS A 231 -8.28 -15.50 19.60
CA LYS A 231 -9.03 -14.69 20.56
C LYS A 231 -9.98 -15.54 21.40
N GLY A 232 -10.61 -16.54 20.80
CA GLY A 232 -11.61 -17.40 21.45
C GLY A 232 -11.11 -18.78 21.87
N GLU A 233 -9.90 -19.17 21.47
CA GLU A 233 -9.36 -20.52 21.66
C GLU A 233 -8.29 -20.56 22.77
N TRP A 234 -8.33 -21.61 23.60
CA TRP A 234 -7.33 -21.84 24.65
C TRP A 234 -6.10 -22.55 24.10
N ASN A 235 -4.95 -22.33 24.74
CA ASN A 235 -3.70 -23.04 24.46
C ASN A 235 -3.25 -22.88 23.00
N SER A 236 -3.58 -21.75 22.37
CA SER A 236 -3.29 -21.46 20.97
C SER A 236 -2.64 -20.09 20.80
N ALA A 237 -1.73 -19.99 19.84
CA ALA A 237 -1.11 -18.75 19.41
C ALA A 237 -1.29 -18.53 17.91
N ALA A 238 -1.19 -17.28 17.47
CA ALA A 238 -1.27 -16.90 16.07
C ALA A 238 0.02 -16.22 15.64
N ILE A 239 0.41 -16.38 14.38
CA ILE A 239 1.42 -15.54 13.74
C ILE A 239 0.71 -14.54 12.84
N ALA A 240 0.80 -13.26 13.18
CA ALA A 240 0.23 -12.15 12.43
C ALA A 240 0.99 -10.84 12.67
N GLY A 241 0.65 -9.79 11.91
CA GLY A 241 1.23 -8.46 12.05
C GLY A 241 0.50 -7.56 13.06
N ASP A 242 0.98 -6.33 13.21
CA ASP A 242 0.45 -5.32 14.15
C ASP A 242 -1.05 -5.07 13.98
N MET A 243 -1.52 -4.92 12.73
CA MET A 243 -2.92 -4.63 12.41
C MET A 243 -3.88 -5.67 13.00
N ALA A 244 -3.56 -6.96 12.89
CA ALA A 244 -4.37 -8.02 13.49
C ALA A 244 -4.25 -8.04 15.02
N CYS A 245 -3.07 -7.76 15.56
CA CYS A 245 -2.83 -7.69 17.00
C CYS A 245 -3.74 -6.64 17.66
N GLU A 246 -3.76 -5.44 17.10
CA GLU A 246 -4.56 -4.32 17.60
C GLU A 246 -6.06 -4.56 17.41
N LEU A 247 -6.48 -4.92 16.19
CA LEU A 247 -7.88 -5.14 15.85
C LEU A 247 -8.54 -6.19 16.74
N TYR A 248 -7.85 -7.30 17.00
CA TYR A 248 -8.39 -8.40 17.80
C TYR A 248 -8.09 -8.28 19.29
N GLY A 249 -7.31 -7.29 19.73
CA GLY A 249 -6.94 -7.08 21.13
C GLY A 249 -6.08 -8.21 21.68
N LEU A 250 -5.11 -8.69 20.88
CA LEU A 250 -4.24 -9.80 21.26
C LEU A 250 -2.99 -9.31 21.97
N THR A 251 -2.42 -10.18 22.82
CA THR A 251 -1.15 -9.92 23.49
C THR A 251 0.00 -10.45 22.64
N ARG A 252 0.95 -9.58 22.34
CA ARG A 252 2.22 -9.94 21.69
C ARG A 252 3.18 -10.52 22.72
N ILE A 253 3.64 -11.74 22.48
CA ILE A 253 4.59 -12.43 23.37
C ILE A 253 5.99 -12.58 22.78
N ALA A 254 6.10 -12.43 21.46
CA ALA A 254 7.36 -12.28 20.77
C ALA A 254 7.18 -11.36 19.56
N ASP A 255 8.10 -10.43 19.38
CA ASP A 255 8.15 -9.52 18.25
C ASP A 255 9.13 -10.02 17.18
N LYS A 256 8.85 -9.63 15.93
CA LYS A 256 9.68 -9.82 14.73
C LYS A 256 10.31 -11.21 14.63
N ILE A 257 9.46 -12.24 14.60
CA ILE A 257 9.87 -13.66 14.61
C ILE A 257 10.13 -14.22 13.21
N GLU A 258 10.02 -13.40 12.17
CA GLU A 258 10.38 -13.77 10.81
C GLU A 258 11.87 -14.12 10.67
N ASP A 259 12.16 -15.14 9.88
CA ASP A 259 13.51 -15.63 9.61
C ASP A 259 14.37 -14.60 8.83
N ARG A 260 13.72 -13.63 8.17
CA ARG A 260 14.33 -12.58 7.34
C ARG A 260 13.75 -11.20 7.69
N PRO A 261 14.55 -10.29 8.29
CA PRO A 261 14.06 -8.98 8.72
C PRO A 261 13.85 -7.99 7.55
N ASP A 262 14.37 -8.30 6.37
CA ASP A 262 14.27 -7.54 5.12
C ASP A 262 13.01 -7.89 4.29
N ASN A 263 11.99 -8.49 4.91
CA ASN A 263 10.74 -8.84 4.23
C ASN A 263 9.86 -7.60 4.02
N SER A 264 9.63 -7.23 2.77
CA SER A 264 8.71 -6.15 2.39
C SER A 264 7.74 -6.62 1.32
N THR A 265 6.54 -6.04 1.34
CA THR A 265 5.53 -6.24 0.30
C THR A 265 5.21 -4.90 -0.31
N ARG A 266 5.23 -4.86 -1.64
CA ARG A 266 4.82 -3.72 -2.44
C ARG A 266 3.37 -3.89 -2.86
N PHE A 267 2.60 -2.84 -2.66
CA PHE A 267 1.19 -2.75 -3.02
C PHE A 267 0.99 -1.63 -4.02
N LEU A 268 0.05 -1.85 -4.95
CA LEU A 268 -0.39 -0.86 -5.92
C LEU A 268 -1.76 -0.33 -5.52
N ILE A 269 -1.93 0.96 -5.75
CA ILE A 269 -3.20 1.66 -5.58
C ILE A 269 -3.84 1.74 -6.95
N ILE A 270 -4.97 1.05 -7.13
CA ILE A 270 -5.73 1.07 -8.38
C ILE A 270 -6.92 2.01 -8.28
N GLY A 271 -7.23 2.66 -9.38
CA GLY A 271 -8.36 3.58 -9.51
C GLY A 271 -8.70 3.83 -10.97
N SER A 272 -9.54 4.84 -11.21
CA SER A 272 -9.98 5.25 -12.54
C SER A 272 -9.30 6.52 -13.06
N GLN A 273 -8.38 7.10 -12.28
CA GLN A 273 -7.81 8.43 -12.53
C GLN A 273 -6.35 8.36 -12.96
N MET A 274 -6.03 9.10 -14.02
CA MET A 274 -4.64 9.36 -14.42
C MET A 274 -4.03 10.42 -13.50
N VAL A 275 -2.80 10.17 -13.06
CA VAL A 275 -2.07 11.09 -12.18
C VAL A 275 -1.18 12.01 -13.02
N PRO A 276 -1.14 13.33 -12.75
CA PRO A 276 -0.19 14.24 -13.39
C PRO A 276 1.27 13.99 -12.95
N PRO A 277 2.27 14.43 -13.74
CA PRO A 277 3.68 14.29 -13.38
C PRO A 277 4.04 14.99 -12.07
N THR A 278 4.82 14.31 -11.22
CA THR A 278 5.40 14.88 -10.00
C THR A 278 6.90 15.16 -10.12
N GLY A 279 7.55 14.62 -11.16
CA GLY A 279 9.00 14.73 -11.36
C GLY A 279 9.80 13.61 -10.70
N ASP A 280 9.16 12.77 -9.90
CA ASP A 280 9.75 11.58 -9.30
C ASP A 280 8.72 10.44 -9.30
N ASP A 281 8.42 10.01 -10.52
CA ASP A 281 7.34 9.09 -10.84
C ASP A 281 7.90 7.70 -11.23
N LYS A 282 7.00 6.72 -11.18
CA LYS A 282 7.18 5.39 -11.76
C LYS A 282 6.06 5.16 -12.76
N THR A 283 6.36 4.45 -13.84
CA THR A 283 5.37 4.02 -14.83
C THR A 283 5.36 2.50 -14.92
N SER A 284 4.16 1.93 -14.95
CA SER A 284 3.94 0.49 -15.12
C SER A 284 3.30 0.22 -16.48
N VAL A 285 3.80 -0.77 -17.20
CA VAL A 285 3.29 -1.18 -18.52
C VAL A 285 3.14 -2.68 -18.63
N ILE A 286 2.20 -3.10 -19.47
CA ILE A 286 2.06 -4.46 -19.96
C ILE A 286 2.42 -4.47 -21.44
N VAL A 287 3.35 -5.33 -21.83
CA VAL A 287 3.76 -5.48 -23.22
C VAL A 287 3.58 -6.92 -23.66
N SER A 288 2.81 -7.13 -24.72
CA SER A 288 2.66 -8.44 -25.35
C SER A 288 3.60 -8.58 -26.53
N MET A 289 4.41 -9.64 -26.54
CA MET A 289 5.37 -9.93 -27.61
C MET A 289 5.12 -11.32 -28.20
N ARG A 290 5.41 -11.48 -29.49
CA ARG A 290 5.48 -12.81 -30.12
C ARG A 290 6.70 -13.56 -29.58
N ASN A 291 6.55 -14.85 -29.32
CA ASN A 291 7.66 -15.69 -28.87
C ASN A 291 8.65 -15.95 -30.03
N LYS A 292 9.66 -15.09 -30.13
CA LYS A 292 10.78 -15.21 -31.07
C LYS A 292 12.11 -15.02 -30.35
N PRO A 293 13.22 -15.61 -30.82
CA PRO A 293 14.55 -15.33 -30.29
C PRO A 293 14.82 -13.82 -30.22
N GLY A 294 15.35 -13.35 -29.09
CA GLY A 294 15.64 -11.93 -28.86
C GLY A 294 14.43 -11.04 -28.55
N ALA A 295 13.21 -11.58 -28.40
CA ALA A 295 12.02 -10.76 -28.11
C ALA A 295 12.19 -9.88 -26.85
N LEU A 296 12.69 -10.44 -25.76
CA LEU A 296 12.97 -9.68 -24.54
C LEU A 296 14.10 -8.65 -24.76
N HIS A 297 15.16 -9.01 -25.47
CA HIS A 297 16.26 -8.08 -25.75
C HIS A 297 15.77 -6.83 -26.51
N HIS A 298 15.00 -7.02 -27.59
CA HIS A 298 14.46 -5.91 -28.36
C HIS A 298 13.47 -5.07 -27.54
N LEU A 299 12.65 -5.71 -26.70
CA LEU A 299 11.76 -5.01 -25.77
C LEU A 299 12.53 -4.09 -24.80
N LEU A 300 13.71 -4.49 -24.34
CA LEU A 300 14.52 -3.72 -23.39
C LEU A 300 15.38 -2.63 -24.05
N GLN A 301 15.60 -2.72 -25.36
CA GLN A 301 16.51 -1.85 -26.09
C GLN A 301 16.09 -0.37 -26.08
N PRO A 302 14.80 0.00 -26.24
CA PRO A 302 14.35 1.39 -26.13
C PRO A 302 14.62 2.00 -24.74
N PHE A 303 14.45 1.22 -23.67
CA PHE A 303 14.76 1.69 -22.31
C PHE A 303 16.25 1.96 -22.14
N HIS A 304 17.10 1.03 -22.58
CA HIS A 304 18.55 1.18 -22.50
C HIS A 304 19.05 2.39 -23.30
N ASN A 305 18.60 2.54 -24.56
CA ASN A 305 19.04 3.62 -25.44
C ASN A 305 18.68 5.01 -24.91
N ASN A 306 17.57 5.13 -24.18
CA ASN A 306 17.12 6.38 -23.56
C ASN A 306 17.60 6.55 -22.11
N GLY A 307 18.42 5.62 -21.58
CA GLY A 307 18.92 5.69 -20.21
C GLY A 307 17.82 5.55 -19.14
N ILE A 308 16.73 4.86 -19.46
CA ILE A 308 15.58 4.66 -18.57
C ILE A 308 15.84 3.46 -17.67
N ASP A 309 15.82 3.69 -16.36
CA ASP A 309 16.06 2.65 -15.37
C ASP A 309 14.79 1.85 -15.07
N LEU A 310 14.96 0.52 -15.05
CA LEU A 310 13.89 -0.45 -14.84
C LEU A 310 13.92 -0.91 -13.39
N SER A 311 12.79 -0.76 -12.71
CA SER A 311 12.64 -1.20 -11.32
C SER A 311 12.12 -2.63 -11.21
N ARG A 312 11.42 -3.15 -12.23
CA ARG A 312 10.89 -4.52 -12.23
C ARG A 312 10.60 -5.01 -13.65
N ILE A 313 10.81 -6.31 -13.87
CA ILE A 313 10.32 -7.02 -15.03
C ILE A 313 9.81 -8.40 -14.65
N GLU A 314 8.57 -8.71 -15.02
CA GLU A 314 7.93 -9.99 -14.77
C GLU A 314 7.34 -10.56 -16.05
N THR A 315 7.43 -11.89 -16.22
CA THR A 315 6.95 -12.56 -17.44
C THR A 315 5.76 -13.46 -17.14
N ARG A 316 4.76 -13.44 -18.02
CA ARG A 316 3.56 -14.27 -17.93
C ARG A 316 3.27 -14.92 -19.28
N PRO A 317 2.86 -16.21 -19.31
CA PRO A 317 2.34 -16.80 -20.54
C PRO A 317 1.00 -16.15 -20.89
N SER A 318 0.80 -15.80 -22.16
CA SER A 318 -0.49 -15.28 -22.61
C SER A 318 -1.58 -16.35 -22.54
N ARG A 319 -2.76 -15.99 -22.04
CA ARG A 319 -3.96 -16.85 -22.04
C ARG A 319 -4.76 -16.78 -23.35
N SER A 320 -4.60 -15.71 -24.13
CA SER A 320 -5.46 -15.37 -25.28
C SER A 320 -4.83 -15.63 -26.66
N GLY A 321 -3.53 -15.91 -26.75
CA GLY A 321 -2.84 -16.13 -28.03
C GLY A 321 -1.78 -17.23 -27.95
N LYS A 322 -1.87 -18.24 -28.84
CA LYS A 322 -0.81 -19.24 -29.01
C LYS A 322 0.53 -18.53 -29.28
N TRP A 323 1.57 -18.84 -28.50
CA TRP A 323 2.95 -18.35 -28.67
C TRP A 323 3.17 -16.83 -28.45
N THR A 324 2.42 -16.22 -27.52
CA THR A 324 2.69 -14.85 -27.07
C THR A 324 3.06 -14.83 -25.59
N TYR A 325 4.01 -13.96 -25.23
CA TYR A 325 4.40 -13.69 -23.85
C TYR A 325 3.97 -12.28 -23.47
N VAL A 326 3.63 -12.12 -22.21
CA VAL A 326 3.25 -10.85 -21.61
C VAL A 326 4.33 -10.46 -20.61
N PHE A 327 4.81 -9.23 -20.72
CA PHE A 327 5.81 -8.64 -19.85
C PHE A 327 5.17 -7.53 -19.04
N PHE A 328 5.28 -7.60 -17.71
CA PHE A 328 4.95 -6.53 -16.80
C PHE A 328 6.23 -5.80 -16.45
N ILE A 329 6.32 -4.52 -16.79
CA ILE A 329 7.54 -3.73 -16.61
C ILE A 329 7.20 -2.49 -15.81
N ASP A 330 7.98 -2.24 -14.77
CA ASP A 330 7.95 -0.98 -14.02
C ASP A 330 9.27 -0.24 -14.22
N PHE A 331 9.21 1.06 -14.53
CA PHE A 331 10.39 1.88 -14.78
C PHE A 331 10.23 3.29 -14.23
N PHE A 332 11.35 3.96 -14.02
CA PHE A 332 11.34 5.32 -13.48
C PHE A 332 11.07 6.36 -14.57
N GLY A 333 10.24 7.34 -14.25
CA GLY A 333 9.77 8.37 -15.16
C GLY A 333 8.26 8.35 -15.37
N HIS A 334 7.75 9.41 -15.99
CA HIS A 334 6.33 9.59 -16.28
C HIS A 334 6.07 9.42 -17.78
N GLN A 335 4.92 8.87 -18.18
CA GLN A 335 4.53 8.67 -19.59
C GLN A 335 4.44 9.96 -20.43
N HIS A 336 4.52 11.13 -19.80
CA HIS A 336 4.45 12.44 -20.47
C HIS A 336 5.84 13.08 -20.59
N ASP A 337 6.87 12.46 -20.01
CA ASP A 337 8.26 12.84 -20.28
C ASP A 337 8.59 12.50 -21.74
N PRO A 338 9.16 13.43 -22.53
CA PRO A 338 9.55 13.18 -23.91
C PRO A 338 10.37 11.89 -24.11
N LEU A 339 11.34 11.61 -23.24
CA LEU A 339 12.20 10.42 -23.38
C LEU A 339 11.42 9.12 -23.17
N ILE A 340 10.51 9.13 -22.20
CA ILE A 340 9.65 7.98 -21.90
C ILE A 340 8.65 7.77 -23.03
N LYS A 341 8.06 8.85 -23.54
CA LYS A 341 7.10 8.80 -24.63
C LYS A 341 7.73 8.19 -25.89
N ASP A 342 8.93 8.65 -26.25
CA ASP A 342 9.67 8.13 -27.40
C ASP A 342 10.00 6.63 -27.24
N ALA A 343 10.38 6.20 -26.03
CA ALA A 343 10.62 4.78 -25.73
C ALA A 343 9.33 3.93 -25.84
N LEU A 344 8.20 4.43 -25.32
CA LEU A 344 6.90 3.75 -25.41
C LEU A 344 6.40 3.64 -26.86
N GLU A 345 6.60 4.67 -27.68
CA GLU A 345 6.27 4.65 -29.11
C GLU A 345 7.06 3.55 -29.84
N GLN A 346 8.38 3.47 -29.61
CA GLN A 346 9.23 2.40 -30.18
C GLN A 346 8.80 0.99 -29.75
N ILE A 347 8.48 0.82 -28.47
CA ILE A 347 8.00 -0.48 -27.94
C ILE A 347 6.66 -0.86 -28.59
N ASN A 348 5.76 0.11 -28.77
CA ASN A 348 4.46 -0.12 -29.36
C ASN A 348 4.56 -0.64 -30.81
N GLU A 349 5.51 -0.12 -31.60
CA GLU A 349 5.74 -0.55 -32.99
C GLU A 349 6.20 -2.02 -33.11
N GLU A 350 7.00 -2.50 -32.15
CA GLU A 350 7.53 -3.87 -32.18
C GLU A 350 6.65 -4.90 -31.44
N SER A 351 5.77 -4.42 -30.55
CA SER A 351 4.90 -5.25 -29.72
C SER A 351 3.61 -5.66 -30.44
N VAL A 352 2.98 -6.73 -29.96
CA VAL A 352 1.62 -7.10 -30.36
C VAL A 352 0.60 -6.15 -29.72
N ALA A 353 0.86 -5.75 -28.49
CA ALA A 353 0.06 -4.79 -27.74
C ALA A 353 0.91 -4.18 -26.62
N LEU A 354 0.74 -2.87 -26.42
CA LEU A 354 1.26 -2.14 -25.27
C LEU A 354 0.08 -1.53 -24.51
N LYS A 355 0.01 -1.77 -23.21
CA LYS A 355 -0.96 -1.13 -22.31
C LYS A 355 -0.19 -0.43 -21.20
N VAL A 356 -0.33 0.89 -21.12
CA VAL A 356 0.19 1.66 -19.98
C VAL A 356 -0.81 1.53 -18.84
N LEU A 357 -0.36 0.96 -17.72
CA LEU A 357 -1.18 0.80 -16.51
C LEU A 357 -1.24 2.08 -15.68
N GLY A 358 -0.32 3.02 -15.89
CA GLY A 358 -0.34 4.33 -15.23
C GLY A 358 1.05 4.82 -14.90
N SER A 359 1.17 6.13 -14.77
CA SER A 359 2.32 6.82 -14.18
C SER A 359 1.88 7.42 -12.86
N TYR A 360 2.65 7.20 -11.80
CA TYR A 360 2.27 7.54 -10.44
C TYR A 360 3.48 7.93 -9.59
N PRO A 361 3.29 8.70 -8.51
CA PRO A 361 4.38 9.12 -7.64
C PRO A 361 5.00 7.90 -6.97
N LYS A 362 6.33 7.89 -6.82
CA LYS A 362 7.00 6.90 -5.97
C LYS A 362 6.51 7.01 -4.53
N ALA A 363 6.52 5.88 -3.81
CA ALA A 363 6.19 5.89 -2.38
C ALA A 363 7.09 6.90 -1.62
N VAL A 364 6.46 7.88 -0.97
CA VAL A 364 7.17 8.90 -0.17
C VAL A 364 7.50 8.38 1.24
N LEU A 365 6.75 7.36 1.72
CA LEU A 365 6.83 6.76 3.06
C LEU A 365 6.72 5.23 3.03
#